data_AF-A0A094FYK4-F1
#
_entry.id   AF-A0A094FYK4-F1
#
_cell.length_a   1.000
_cell.length_b   1.000
_cell.length_c   1.000
_cell.angle_alpha   90.00
_cell.angle_beta   90.00
_cell.angle_gamma   90.00
#
_symmetry.space_group_name_H-M   'P 1'
#
loop_
_entity.id
_entity.type
_entity.pdbx_description
1 polymer ?
#
loop_
_entity_poly.entity_id
_entity_poly.type
_entity_poly.pdbx_seq_one_letter_code
_entity_poly.pdbx_strand_id
1 'polypeptide(L)'
;MSSSPAQLIKPEEMEMGLALNSQDHVTLFMHDEEVIRNFQSQVDLINKHVQILEEKLKVSNDECEDLRFRLYNCETTVLNERQGRTTFQRHFYVEQSRHSECQQSNHLLKAQHVRIMAEVDAACAFNAELRQEINQHEEIIKSLASKVAEYQEEALNLGPHWLGNREDSPTLGAAHDQGGVTLGKNGATPNHDSGVEVVAGVATTKSPKSADPTQWDKPARPSAIDIEVGRRGGSTIALDATAEAMQRAKKDPPKNLTERIEQLTRENGALRLQLEYHQKIRGPICQLRDDAQFAVDKIGNALVRFTAEEDRAAQDLQEAMEAAPRR
;
A
#
# COMPACT_ATOMS: atom_id res chain seq x y z
N MET A 1 4.60 -72.71 2.79
CA MET A 1 5.04 -73.54 1.65
C MET A 1 6.07 -74.51 2.17
N SER A 2 5.68 -75.78 2.26
CA SER A 2 6.39 -76.89 2.89
C SER A 2 7.48 -77.43 1.95
N SER A 3 8.74 -77.40 2.39
CA SER A 3 9.85 -78.05 1.69
C SER A 3 9.85 -79.55 1.95
N SER A 4 9.98 -80.31 0.87
CA SER A 4 10.10 -81.77 0.88
C SER A 4 11.55 -82.15 1.22
N PRO A 5 11.81 -83.06 2.19
CA PRO A 5 13.17 -83.49 2.50
C PRO A 5 13.58 -84.61 1.52
N ALA A 6 14.55 -84.29 0.65
CA ALA A 6 15.16 -85.28 -0.23
C ALA A 6 15.91 -86.33 0.61
N GLN A 7 15.54 -87.59 0.39
CA GLN A 7 16.09 -88.74 1.08
C GLN A 7 17.55 -88.96 0.67
N LEU A 8 18.41 -88.96 1.69
CA LEU A 8 19.83 -89.23 1.63
C LEU A 8 20.06 -90.74 1.39
N ILE A 9 20.42 -91.10 0.16
CA ILE A 9 20.84 -92.45 -0.20
C ILE A 9 22.23 -92.68 0.45
N LYS A 10 22.32 -93.68 1.34
CA LYS A 10 23.59 -94.16 1.91
C LYS A 10 24.31 -95.03 0.88
N PRO A 11 25.55 -94.73 0.49
CA PRO A 11 26.36 -95.65 -0.30
C PRO A 11 26.94 -96.73 0.62
N GLU A 12 26.70 -97.99 0.26
CA GLU A 12 27.38 -99.15 0.83
C GLU A 12 28.89 -99.08 0.58
N GLU A 13 29.62 -99.47 1.61
CA GLU A 13 31.07 -99.50 1.74
C GLU A 13 31.68 -100.52 0.75
N MET A 14 32.07 -100.06 -0.44
CA MET A 14 33.08 -100.73 -1.26
C MET A 14 34.45 -100.14 -0.94
N GLU A 15 35.06 -100.66 0.13
CA GLU A 15 36.43 -100.36 0.53
C GLU A 15 37.43 -101.08 -0.41
N MET A 16 37.53 -100.60 -1.66
CA MET A 16 38.67 -100.90 -2.52
C MET A 16 39.78 -99.88 -2.23
N GLY A 17 40.61 -100.21 -1.24
CA GLY A 17 41.85 -99.50 -0.95
C GLY A 17 42.84 -99.62 -2.11
N LEU A 18 42.67 -98.80 -3.14
CA LEU A 18 43.69 -98.54 -4.14
C LEU A 18 44.85 -97.81 -3.45
N ALA A 19 45.82 -98.57 -2.96
CA ALA A 19 47.07 -98.04 -2.44
C ALA A 19 47.91 -97.48 -3.60
N LEU A 20 47.65 -96.21 -3.93
CA LEU A 20 48.39 -95.44 -4.94
C LEU A 20 49.75 -95.04 -4.35
N ASN A 21 50.70 -95.97 -4.37
CA ASN A 21 52.05 -95.81 -3.81
C ASN A 21 53.07 -95.22 -4.82
N SER A 22 52.60 -94.57 -5.88
CA SER A 22 53.49 -93.91 -6.85
C SER A 22 53.71 -92.45 -6.42
N GLN A 23 54.98 -92.06 -6.27
CA GLN A 23 55.42 -90.71 -5.94
C GLN A 23 54.72 -89.63 -6.79
N ASP A 24 54.43 -89.97 -8.05
CA ASP A 24 53.78 -89.09 -9.02
C ASP A 24 52.38 -88.64 -8.58
N HIS A 25 51.60 -89.53 -7.94
CA HIS A 25 50.25 -89.20 -7.46
C HIS A 25 50.28 -88.19 -6.31
N VAL A 26 51.25 -88.30 -5.40
CA VAL A 26 51.43 -87.35 -4.29
C VAL A 26 51.76 -85.95 -4.84
N THR A 27 52.62 -85.85 -5.85
CA THR A 27 52.91 -84.57 -6.53
C THR A 27 51.69 -83.95 -7.22
N LEU A 28 50.80 -84.75 -7.80
CA LEU A 28 49.57 -84.24 -8.41
C LEU A 28 48.63 -83.63 -7.36
N PHE A 29 48.43 -84.32 -6.23
CA PHE A 29 47.62 -83.79 -5.12
C PHE A 29 48.22 -82.52 -4.50
N MET A 30 49.54 -82.44 -4.34
CA MET A 30 50.22 -81.25 -3.82
C MET A 30 50.09 -80.05 -4.78
N HIS A 31 50.16 -80.30 -6.10
CA HIS A 31 49.94 -79.28 -7.12
C HIS A 31 48.49 -78.76 -7.07
N ASP A 32 47.50 -79.66 -6.97
CA ASP A 32 46.09 -79.25 -6.88
C ASP A 32 45.80 -78.45 -5.61
N GLU A 33 46.42 -78.78 -4.48
CA GLU A 33 46.31 -77.99 -3.25
C GLU A 33 46.92 -76.59 -3.37
N GLU A 34 48.05 -76.45 -4.06
CA GLU A 34 48.65 -75.15 -4.37
C GLU A 34 47.75 -74.32 -5.31
N VAL A 35 47.21 -74.94 -6.36
CA VAL A 35 46.28 -74.30 -7.30
C VAL A 35 45.02 -73.83 -6.56
N ILE A 36 44.42 -74.68 -5.71
CA ILE A 36 43.25 -74.33 -4.90
C ILE A 36 43.57 -73.16 -3.96
N ARG A 37 44.70 -73.19 -3.24
CA ARG A 37 45.11 -72.09 -2.36
C ARG A 37 45.33 -70.78 -3.13
N ASN A 38 45.93 -70.83 -4.30
CA ASN A 38 46.11 -69.66 -5.17
C ASN A 38 44.76 -69.10 -5.63
N PHE A 39 43.83 -69.95 -6.07
CA PHE A 39 42.49 -69.51 -6.43
C PHE A 39 41.73 -68.90 -5.25
N GLN A 40 41.79 -69.52 -4.06
CA GLN A 40 41.18 -68.98 -2.84
C GLN A 40 41.76 -67.61 -2.50
N SER A 41 43.09 -67.45 -2.55
CA SER A 41 43.73 -66.15 -2.32
C SER A 41 43.30 -65.09 -3.34
N GLN A 42 43.09 -65.46 -4.60
CA GLN A 42 42.58 -64.54 -5.62
C GLN A 42 41.12 -64.15 -5.35
N VAL A 43 40.27 -65.11 -4.98
CA VAL A 43 38.86 -64.86 -4.62
C VAL A 43 38.79 -63.94 -3.40
N ASP A 44 39.60 -64.15 -2.37
CA ASP A 44 39.66 -63.30 -1.19
C ASP A 44 40.11 -61.87 -1.54
N LEU A 45 41.09 -61.73 -2.43
CA LEU A 45 41.54 -60.44 -2.91
C LEU A 45 40.45 -59.71 -3.70
N ILE A 46 39.71 -60.42 -4.55
CA ILE A 46 38.57 -59.88 -5.30
C ILE A 46 37.46 -59.44 -4.34
N ASN A 47 37.10 -60.27 -3.36
CA ASN A 47 36.07 -59.95 -2.37
C ASN A 47 36.44 -58.69 -1.56
N LYS A 48 37.71 -58.53 -1.17
CA LYS A 48 38.20 -57.30 -0.54
C LYS A 48 38.04 -56.08 -1.44
N HIS A 49 38.35 -56.21 -2.74
CA HIS A 49 38.15 -55.11 -3.70
C HIS A 49 36.68 -54.76 -3.87
N VAL A 50 35.79 -55.75 -3.97
CA VAL A 50 34.34 -55.54 -4.05
C VAL A 50 33.86 -54.78 -2.82
N GLN A 51 34.26 -55.19 -1.61
CA GLN A 51 33.89 -54.51 -0.37
C GLN A 51 34.34 -53.04 -0.35
N ILE A 52 35.58 -52.75 -0.78
CA ILE A 52 36.09 -51.37 -0.88
C ILE A 52 35.28 -50.54 -1.88
N LEU A 53 34.88 -51.13 -3.02
CA LEU A 53 34.07 -50.45 -4.03
C LEU A 53 32.65 -50.18 -3.53
N GLU A 54 32.05 -51.12 -2.80
CA GLU A 54 30.74 -50.95 -2.17
C GLU A 54 30.75 -49.83 -1.13
N GLU A 55 31.80 -49.75 -0.29
CA GLU A 55 31.96 -48.68 0.68
C GLU A 55 32.15 -47.31 0.00
N LYS A 56 32.98 -47.24 -1.04
CA LYS A 56 33.14 -46.01 -1.85
C LYS A 56 31.85 -45.58 -2.52
N LEU A 57 31.08 -46.54 -3.06
CA LEU A 57 29.79 -46.26 -3.68
C LEU A 57 28.79 -45.73 -2.65
N LYS A 58 28.78 -46.30 -1.45
CA LYS A 58 27.93 -45.84 -0.35
C LYS A 58 28.28 -44.41 0.07
N VAL A 59 29.56 -44.11 0.33
CA VAL A 59 30.02 -42.76 0.68
C VAL A 59 29.66 -41.76 -0.42
N SER A 60 29.90 -42.11 -1.69
CA SER A 60 29.55 -41.25 -2.82
C SER A 60 28.03 -41.02 -2.94
N ASN A 61 27.21 -42.02 -2.62
CA ASN A 61 25.75 -41.89 -2.63
C ASN A 61 25.27 -40.97 -1.50
N ASP A 62 25.85 -41.10 -0.29
CA ASP A 62 25.53 -40.24 0.85
C ASP A 62 25.93 -38.77 0.58
N GLU A 63 27.09 -38.54 -0.04
CA GLU A 63 27.52 -37.20 -0.49
C GLU A 63 26.58 -36.63 -1.57
N CYS A 64 26.09 -37.46 -2.49
CA CYS A 64 25.14 -37.04 -3.52
C CYS A 64 23.80 -36.60 -2.93
N GLU A 65 23.30 -37.31 -1.92
CA GLU A 65 22.07 -36.94 -1.22
C GLU A 65 22.23 -35.68 -0.37
N ASP A 66 23.38 -35.48 0.31
CA ASP A 66 23.68 -34.21 0.99
C ASP A 66 23.69 -33.03 -0.01
N LEU A 67 24.35 -33.20 -1.15
CA LEU A 67 24.38 -32.17 -2.20
C LEU A 67 22.99 -31.86 -2.75
N ARG A 68 22.14 -32.87 -2.95
CA ARG A 68 20.73 -32.66 -3.34
C ARG A 68 19.96 -31.85 -2.31
N PHE A 69 20.09 -32.21 -1.03
CA PHE A 69 19.42 -31.50 0.05
C PHE A 69 19.87 -30.03 0.13
N ARG A 70 21.18 -29.79 0.01
CA ARG A 70 21.74 -28.43 -0.04
C ARG A 70 21.24 -27.64 -1.24
N LEU A 71 21.17 -28.25 -2.43
CA LEU A 71 20.65 -27.61 -3.62
C LEU A 71 19.19 -27.20 -3.45
N TYR A 72 18.35 -28.08 -2.91
CA TYR A 72 16.95 -27.79 -2.62
C TYR A 72 16.77 -26.61 -1.64
N ASN A 73 17.57 -26.58 -0.57
CA ASN A 73 17.54 -25.47 0.40
C ASN A 73 17.99 -24.14 -0.23
N CYS A 74 19.02 -24.17 -1.08
CA CYS A 74 19.46 -23.01 -1.84
C CYS A 74 18.36 -22.50 -2.77
N GLU A 75 17.70 -23.39 -3.52
CA GLU A 75 16.61 -23.03 -4.44
C GLU A 75 15.42 -22.42 -3.68
N THR A 76 15.04 -23.03 -2.57
CA THR A 76 13.98 -22.51 -1.68
C THR A 76 14.31 -21.12 -1.16
N THR A 77 15.56 -20.89 -0.75
CA THR A 77 16.04 -19.59 -0.26
C THR A 77 15.97 -18.53 -1.37
N VAL A 78 16.42 -18.86 -2.58
CA VAL A 78 16.38 -17.95 -3.74
C VAL A 78 14.93 -17.61 -4.14
N LEU A 79 14.02 -18.59 -4.10
CA LEU A 79 12.60 -18.35 -4.37
C LEU A 79 11.97 -17.41 -3.34
N ASN A 80 12.22 -17.64 -2.05
CA ASN A 80 11.75 -16.77 -0.97
C ASN A 80 12.30 -15.35 -1.10
N GLU A 81 13.59 -15.21 -1.42
CA GLU A 81 14.20 -13.90 -1.65
C GLU A 81 13.54 -13.17 -2.83
N ARG A 82 13.34 -13.87 -3.96
CA ARG A 82 12.70 -13.32 -5.15
C ARG A 82 11.26 -12.86 -4.84
N GLN A 83 10.50 -13.67 -4.12
CA GLN A 83 9.15 -13.33 -3.67
C GLN A 83 9.16 -12.10 -2.74
N GLY A 84 10.10 -12.03 -1.80
CA GLY A 84 10.29 -10.90 -0.90
C GLY A 84 10.58 -9.61 -1.67
N ARG A 85 11.49 -9.65 -2.66
CA ARG A 85 11.82 -8.50 -3.52
C ARG A 85 10.61 -8.02 -4.33
N THR A 86 9.85 -8.93 -4.94
CA THR A 86 8.64 -8.56 -5.70
C THR A 86 7.57 -7.94 -4.79
N THR A 87 7.40 -8.48 -3.58
CA THR A 87 6.46 -7.93 -2.60
C THR A 87 6.87 -6.52 -2.17
N PHE A 88 8.17 -6.32 -1.86
CA PHE A 88 8.70 -5.01 -1.51
C PHE A 88 8.53 -3.99 -2.64
N GLN A 89 8.83 -4.37 -3.90
CA GLN A 89 8.64 -3.50 -5.07
C GLN A 89 7.18 -3.07 -5.24
N ARG A 90 6.22 -3.99 -5.05
CA ARG A 90 4.79 -3.68 -5.08
C ARG A 90 4.40 -2.67 -4.01
N HIS A 91 4.83 -2.88 -2.77
CA HIS A 91 4.57 -1.95 -1.67
C HIS A 91 5.19 -0.58 -1.91
N PHE A 92 6.44 -0.53 -2.38
CA PHE A 92 7.12 0.72 -2.70
C PHE A 92 6.37 1.52 -3.76
N TYR A 93 5.87 0.85 -4.80
CA TYR A 93 5.11 1.49 -5.85
C TYR A 93 3.77 2.06 -5.37
N VAL A 94 3.04 1.32 -4.52
CA VAL A 94 1.78 1.80 -3.90
C VAL A 94 2.04 3.04 -3.05
N GLU A 95 3.09 3.04 -2.25
CA GLU A 95 3.46 4.21 -1.43
C GLU A 95 3.88 5.41 -2.27
N GLN A 96 4.57 5.19 -3.39
CA GLN A 96 4.91 6.27 -4.32
C GLN A 96 3.64 6.90 -4.95
N SER A 97 2.64 6.08 -5.30
CA SER A 97 1.35 6.57 -5.81
C SER A 97 0.63 7.41 -4.75
N ARG A 98 0.53 6.89 -3.52
CA ARG A 98 -0.09 7.61 -2.39
C ARG A 98 0.60 8.94 -2.10
N HIS A 99 1.93 8.97 -2.14
CA HIS A 99 2.69 10.19 -1.95
C HIS A 99 2.37 11.22 -3.05
N SER A 100 2.27 10.80 -4.30
CA SER A 100 1.88 11.67 -5.42
C SER A 100 0.46 12.24 -5.25
N GLU A 101 -0.51 11.41 -4.85
CA GLU A 101 -1.89 11.84 -4.57
C GLU A 101 -1.95 12.85 -3.41
N CYS A 102 -1.20 12.58 -2.34
CA CYS A 102 -1.08 13.48 -1.19
C CYS A 102 -0.46 14.83 -1.60
N GLN A 103 0.57 14.83 -2.45
CA GLN A 103 1.17 16.06 -2.97
C GLN A 103 0.16 16.86 -3.79
N GLN A 104 -0.60 16.21 -4.67
CA GLN A 104 -1.64 16.86 -5.47
C GLN A 104 -2.73 17.47 -4.58
N SER A 105 -3.20 16.75 -3.57
CA SER A 105 -4.17 17.26 -2.59
C SER A 105 -3.61 18.45 -1.81
N ASN A 106 -2.34 18.42 -1.42
CA ASN A 106 -1.68 19.52 -0.73
C ASN A 106 -1.61 20.79 -1.61
N HIS A 107 -1.28 20.63 -2.89
CA HIS A 107 -1.29 21.73 -3.86
C HIS A 107 -2.68 22.34 -4.02
N LEU A 108 -3.72 21.52 -4.12
CA LEU A 108 -5.11 21.99 -4.19
C LEU A 108 -5.51 22.76 -2.93
N LEU A 109 -5.20 22.24 -1.75
CA LEU A 109 -5.52 22.88 -0.47
C LEU A 109 -4.79 24.23 -0.33
N LYS A 110 -3.52 24.31 -0.75
CA LYS A 110 -2.78 25.58 -0.78
C LYS A 110 -3.43 26.61 -1.71
N ALA A 111 -3.86 26.19 -2.89
CA ALA A 111 -4.56 27.07 -3.82
C ALA A 111 -5.90 27.56 -3.25
N GLN A 112 -6.66 26.69 -2.59
CA GLN A 112 -7.90 27.06 -1.90
C GLN A 112 -7.65 28.04 -0.75
N HIS A 113 -6.60 27.82 0.04
CA HIS A 113 -6.24 28.72 1.13
C HIS A 113 -5.91 30.14 0.61
N VAL A 114 -5.11 30.26 -0.45
CA VAL A 114 -4.81 31.56 -1.07
C VAL A 114 -6.09 32.26 -1.56
N ARG A 115 -7.03 31.52 -2.14
CA ARG A 115 -8.32 32.06 -2.57
C ARG A 115 -9.15 32.58 -1.39
N ILE A 116 -9.29 31.79 -0.32
CA ILE A 116 -10.04 32.18 0.87
C ILE A 116 -9.40 33.42 1.51
N MET A 117 -8.08 33.49 1.58
CA MET A 117 -7.37 34.67 2.08
C MET A 117 -7.73 35.92 1.28
N ALA A 118 -7.76 35.84 -0.05
CA ALA A 118 -8.17 36.96 -0.90
C ALA A 118 -9.64 37.37 -0.69
N GLU A 119 -10.54 36.39 -0.48
CA GLU A 119 -11.95 36.65 -0.16
C GLU A 119 -12.12 37.33 1.21
N VAL A 120 -11.34 36.93 2.22
CA VAL A 120 -11.29 37.57 3.54
C VAL A 120 -10.75 39.00 3.45
N ASP A 121 -9.67 39.22 2.70
CA ASP A 121 -9.10 40.56 2.50
C ASP A 121 -10.12 41.49 1.81
N ALA A 122 -10.83 40.99 0.81
CA ALA A 122 -11.91 41.73 0.14
C ALA A 122 -13.07 42.07 1.10
N ALA A 123 -13.48 41.12 1.94
CA ALA A 123 -14.52 41.36 2.94
C ALA A 123 -14.09 42.39 4.00
N CYS A 124 -12.82 42.35 4.42
CA CYS A 124 -12.24 43.34 5.33
C CYS A 124 -12.23 44.74 4.71
N ALA A 125 -11.84 44.86 3.44
CA ALA A 125 -11.87 46.12 2.70
C ALA A 125 -13.30 46.68 2.60
N PHE A 126 -14.27 45.85 2.22
CA PHE A 126 -15.68 46.24 2.16
C PHE A 126 -16.23 46.68 3.52
N ASN A 127 -15.88 45.99 4.61
CA ASN A 127 -16.29 46.38 5.96
C ASN A 127 -15.69 47.75 6.34
N ALA A 128 -14.45 48.04 5.94
CA ALA A 128 -13.83 49.34 6.16
C ALA A 128 -14.58 50.46 5.42
N GLU A 129 -15.01 50.23 4.17
CA GLU A 129 -15.84 51.17 3.40
C GLU A 129 -17.20 51.42 4.08
N LEU A 130 -17.88 50.37 4.53
CA LEU A 130 -19.15 50.51 5.26
C LEU A 130 -18.99 51.32 6.54
N ARG A 131 -17.91 51.11 7.30
CA ARG A 131 -17.62 51.90 8.50
C ARG A 131 -17.40 53.37 8.15
N GLN A 132 -16.71 53.65 7.04
CA GLN A 132 -16.52 55.01 6.56
C GLN A 132 -17.86 55.67 6.19
N GLU A 133 -18.75 54.95 5.50
CA GLU A 133 -20.08 55.44 5.13
C GLU A 133 -20.95 55.71 6.36
N ILE A 134 -20.94 54.80 7.35
CA ILE A 134 -21.64 55.00 8.64
C ILE A 134 -21.15 56.29 9.32
N ASN A 135 -19.84 56.50 9.39
CA ASN A 135 -19.27 57.70 9.98
C ASN A 135 -19.70 58.97 9.21
N GLN A 136 -19.75 58.93 7.88
CA GLN A 136 -20.25 60.06 7.07
C GLN A 136 -21.73 60.37 7.36
N HIS A 137 -22.57 59.33 7.43
CA HIS A 137 -23.98 59.50 7.79
C HIS A 137 -24.15 60.07 9.20
N GLU A 138 -23.35 59.63 10.17
CA GLU A 138 -23.36 60.17 11.53
C GLU A 138 -23.05 61.68 11.56
N GLU A 139 -22.06 62.13 10.79
CA GLU A 139 -21.71 63.56 10.69
C GLU A 139 -22.83 64.39 10.02
N ILE A 140 -23.48 63.85 8.99
CA ILE A 140 -24.66 64.50 8.37
C ILE A 140 -25.79 64.65 9.38
N ILE A 141 -26.08 63.58 10.15
CA ILE A 141 -27.13 63.59 11.18
C ILE A 141 -26.80 64.64 12.25
N LYS A 142 -25.55 64.71 12.73
CA LYS A 142 -25.11 65.73 13.69
C LYS A 142 -25.31 67.15 13.12
N SER A 143 -24.92 67.38 11.87
CA SER A 143 -25.09 68.68 11.21
C SER A 143 -26.57 69.09 11.08
N LEU A 144 -27.44 68.15 10.69
CA LEU A 144 -28.88 68.39 10.61
C LEU A 144 -29.48 68.68 11.99
N ALA A 145 -29.08 67.92 13.01
CA ALA A 145 -29.54 68.14 14.39
C ALA A 145 -29.15 69.54 14.89
N SER A 146 -27.93 70.01 14.62
CA SER A 146 -27.50 71.37 14.95
C SER A 146 -28.35 72.42 14.25
N LYS A 147 -28.63 72.28 12.94
CA LYS A 147 -29.50 73.21 12.20
C LYS A 147 -30.93 73.24 12.74
N VAL A 148 -31.48 72.08 13.11
CA VAL A 148 -32.81 72.00 13.71
C VAL A 148 -32.83 72.74 15.05
N ALA A 149 -31.79 72.61 15.87
CA ALA A 149 -31.67 73.34 17.12
C ALA A 149 -31.59 74.87 16.90
N GLU A 150 -30.80 75.32 15.92
CA GLU A 150 -30.73 76.73 15.51
C GLU A 150 -32.12 77.27 15.11
N TYR A 151 -32.84 76.56 14.23
CA TYR A 151 -34.20 76.97 13.83
C TYR A 151 -35.20 76.98 14.99
N GLN A 152 -35.09 76.05 15.94
CA GLN A 152 -35.94 76.03 17.13
C GLN A 152 -35.66 77.25 18.02
N GLU A 153 -34.40 77.65 18.18
CA GLU A 153 -34.02 78.85 18.93
C GLU A 153 -34.51 80.13 18.22
N GLU A 154 -34.35 80.25 16.91
CA GLU A 154 -34.89 81.36 16.11
C GLU A 154 -36.41 81.45 16.22
N ALA A 155 -37.11 80.32 16.16
CA ALA A 155 -38.57 80.27 16.31
C ALA A 155 -39.05 80.72 17.69
N LEU A 156 -38.29 80.43 18.76
CA LEU A 156 -38.59 80.91 20.12
C LEU A 156 -38.37 82.44 20.25
N ASN A 157 -37.42 83.00 19.50
CA ASN A 157 -37.16 84.44 19.48
C ASN A 157 -38.19 85.23 18.66
N LEU A 158 -38.85 84.59 17.70
CA LEU A 158 -40.02 85.12 16.98
C LEU A 158 -41.25 85.07 17.91
N GLY A 159 -41.37 86.07 18.80
CA GLY A 159 -42.51 86.19 19.73
C GLY A 159 -43.88 86.01 19.07
N PRO A 160 -44.89 85.49 19.79
CA PRO A 160 -46.16 85.03 19.22
C PRO A 160 -47.03 86.21 18.78
N HIS A 161 -46.69 86.85 17.67
CA HIS A 161 -47.48 87.93 17.08
C HIS A 161 -48.58 87.40 16.15
N TRP A 162 -48.71 86.08 16.00
CA TRP A 162 -49.67 85.39 15.13
C TRP A 162 -50.85 84.76 15.88
N LEU A 163 -50.87 84.77 17.22
CA LEU A 163 -52.04 84.40 18.02
C LEU A 163 -53.03 85.58 18.06
N GLY A 164 -53.44 86.02 16.88
CA GLY A 164 -54.63 86.84 16.72
C GLY A 164 -55.86 85.94 16.77
N ASN A 165 -56.68 86.14 17.80
CA ASN A 165 -58.01 85.57 18.04
C ASN A 165 -58.71 85.12 16.75
N ARG A 166 -58.83 83.81 16.55
CA ARG A 166 -59.73 83.25 15.54
C ARG A 166 -60.49 82.07 16.14
N GLU A 167 -61.51 82.43 16.90
CA GLU A 167 -62.67 81.57 17.10
C GLU A 167 -63.32 81.38 15.73
N ASP A 168 -63.11 80.22 15.12
CA ASP A 168 -64.02 79.58 14.17
C ASP A 168 -63.36 78.26 13.72
N SER A 169 -63.74 77.18 14.41
CA SER A 169 -63.44 75.81 14.01
C SER A 169 -64.38 75.37 12.87
N PRO A 170 -63.86 74.95 11.70
CA PRO A 170 -64.61 74.07 10.82
C PRO A 170 -64.24 72.62 11.14
N THR A 171 -65.24 71.89 11.62
CA THR A 171 -65.26 70.42 11.64
C THR A 171 -65.22 69.90 10.20
N LEU A 172 -64.07 69.40 9.77
CA LEU A 172 -63.88 68.54 8.60
C LEU A 172 -63.12 67.33 9.14
N GLY A 173 -63.59 66.10 9.10
CA GLY A 173 -64.46 65.44 8.14
C GLY A 173 -63.83 64.06 7.98
N ALA A 174 -64.45 63.04 8.56
CA ALA A 174 -63.99 61.67 8.45
C ALA A 174 -63.96 61.26 6.97
N ALA A 175 -62.78 60.92 6.47
CA ALA A 175 -62.61 60.30 5.16
C ALA A 175 -61.81 59.01 5.31
N HIS A 176 -62.49 57.97 4.88
CA HIS A 176 -62.14 56.58 4.84
C HIS A 176 -61.07 56.31 3.77
N ASP A 177 -60.24 55.31 4.06
CA ASP A 177 -59.91 54.20 3.17
C ASP A 177 -58.71 54.22 2.19
N GLN A 178 -58.08 53.04 2.19
CA GLN A 178 -57.26 52.37 1.18
C GLN A 178 -55.82 52.85 0.89
N GLY A 179 -54.89 51.97 1.29
CA GLY A 179 -53.51 52.01 0.82
C GLY A 179 -52.71 50.80 1.31
N GLY A 180 -53.26 49.59 1.13
CA GLY A 180 -52.51 48.35 1.36
C GLY A 180 -51.37 48.24 0.36
N VAL A 181 -50.15 48.60 0.78
CA VAL A 181 -48.93 48.31 0.02
C VAL A 181 -48.41 46.95 0.47
N THR A 182 -48.58 46.00 -0.44
CA THR A 182 -48.15 44.61 -0.35
C THR A 182 -46.66 44.48 -0.03
N LEU A 183 -46.42 43.66 0.99
CA LEU A 183 -45.17 43.04 1.39
C LEU A 183 -44.47 42.34 0.19
N GLY A 184 -43.48 43.00 -0.40
CA GLY A 184 -42.59 42.39 -1.39
C GLY A 184 -41.52 41.51 -0.72
N LYS A 185 -41.88 40.28 -0.33
CA LYS A 185 -40.92 39.22 -0.01
C LYS A 185 -40.25 38.73 -1.30
N ASN A 186 -39.09 39.31 -1.65
CA ASN A 186 -38.15 38.67 -2.56
C ASN A 186 -37.11 37.89 -1.73
N GLY A 187 -37.54 36.78 -1.16
CA GLY A 187 -36.67 35.74 -0.64
C GLY A 187 -36.31 34.78 -1.77
N ALA A 188 -35.36 35.16 -2.62
CA ALA A 188 -34.73 34.23 -3.55
C ALA A 188 -33.59 33.50 -2.84
N THR A 189 -33.90 32.39 -2.19
CA THR A 189 -32.92 31.37 -1.82
C THR A 189 -32.49 30.64 -3.09
N PRO A 190 -31.19 30.61 -3.46
CA PRO A 190 -30.70 29.64 -4.42
C PRO A 190 -30.70 28.27 -3.73
N ASN A 191 -31.52 27.35 -4.23
CA ASN A 191 -31.40 25.92 -3.94
C ASN A 191 -30.00 25.45 -4.37
N HIS A 192 -29.14 25.19 -3.39
CA HIS A 192 -28.01 24.29 -3.56
C HIS A 192 -28.56 22.87 -3.57
N ASP A 193 -28.97 22.39 -4.75
CA ASP A 193 -29.14 20.97 -5.02
C ASP A 193 -27.79 20.40 -5.44
N SER A 194 -26.91 20.22 -4.47
CA SER A 194 -25.73 19.38 -4.62
C SER A 194 -26.12 17.95 -4.28
N GLY A 195 -26.82 17.31 -5.22
CA GLY A 195 -26.94 15.85 -5.29
C GLY A 195 -25.55 15.25 -5.47
N VAL A 196 -24.83 15.04 -4.36
CA VAL A 196 -23.73 14.07 -4.32
C VAL A 196 -24.38 12.71 -4.34
N GLU A 197 -24.50 12.15 -5.55
CA GLU A 197 -24.80 10.76 -5.76
C GLU A 197 -23.66 9.95 -5.12
N VAL A 198 -23.87 9.54 -3.85
CA VAL A 198 -23.04 8.54 -3.20
C VAL A 198 -23.33 7.21 -3.91
N VAL A 199 -22.59 6.97 -4.99
CA VAL A 199 -22.49 5.65 -5.59
C VAL A 199 -21.75 4.77 -4.57
N ALA A 200 -22.53 4.16 -3.68
CA ALA A 200 -22.12 3.03 -2.87
C ALA A 200 -21.91 1.82 -3.79
N GLY A 201 -20.82 1.86 -4.56
CA GLY A 201 -20.28 0.70 -5.27
C GLY A 201 -19.56 -0.20 -4.27
N VAL A 202 -20.32 -0.89 -3.43
CA VAL A 202 -19.82 -2.07 -2.68
C VAL A 202 -19.41 -3.10 -3.74
N ALA A 203 -18.13 -3.08 -4.11
CA ALA A 203 -17.50 -4.13 -4.87
C ALA A 203 -17.49 -5.38 -3.99
N THR A 204 -18.59 -6.13 -4.09
CA THR A 204 -18.70 -7.50 -3.58
C THR A 204 -17.53 -8.27 -4.18
N THR A 205 -16.56 -8.59 -3.34
CA THR A 205 -15.46 -9.49 -3.63
C THR A 205 -16.06 -10.86 -3.93
N LYS A 206 -16.33 -11.12 -5.21
CA LYS A 206 -16.65 -12.47 -5.70
C LYS A 206 -15.43 -13.34 -5.43
N SER A 207 -15.52 -14.12 -4.36
CA SER A 207 -14.62 -15.21 -4.02
C SER A 207 -14.35 -16.06 -5.26
N PRO A 208 -13.08 -16.38 -5.58
CA PRO A 208 -12.77 -17.18 -6.76
C PRO A 208 -13.36 -18.58 -6.60
N LYS A 209 -14.35 -18.85 -7.45
CA LYS A 209 -15.01 -20.14 -7.66
C LYS A 209 -13.96 -21.15 -8.14
N SER A 210 -13.72 -22.15 -7.30
CA SER A 210 -13.10 -23.47 -7.57
C SER A 210 -12.09 -23.55 -8.72
N ALA A 211 -10.81 -23.66 -8.37
CA ALA A 211 -9.74 -24.00 -9.28
C ALA A 211 -10.01 -25.35 -9.96
N ASP A 212 -10.05 -25.32 -11.29
CA ASP A 212 -10.01 -26.48 -12.16
C ASP A 212 -8.58 -27.07 -12.07
N PRO A 213 -8.40 -28.38 -11.80
CA PRO A 213 -7.09 -28.99 -11.55
C PRO A 213 -6.15 -29.01 -12.77
N THR A 214 -6.56 -28.51 -13.93
CA THR A 214 -5.76 -28.34 -15.16
C THR A 214 -5.17 -26.94 -15.36
N GLN A 215 -5.35 -26.01 -14.40
CA GLN A 215 -4.88 -24.62 -14.54
C GLN A 215 -3.35 -24.44 -14.47
N TRP A 216 -2.60 -25.41 -13.95
CA TRP A 216 -1.15 -25.29 -13.71
C TRP A 216 -0.29 -25.14 -14.97
N ASP A 217 -0.80 -25.52 -16.15
CA ASP A 217 -0.06 -25.46 -17.42
C ASP A 217 -0.12 -24.08 -18.12
N LYS A 218 -0.85 -23.11 -17.57
CA LYS A 218 -0.95 -21.77 -18.18
C LYS A 218 -0.25 -20.74 -17.30
N PRO A 219 0.65 -19.91 -17.86
CA PRO A 219 1.27 -18.85 -17.09
C PRO A 219 0.20 -17.91 -16.51
N ALA A 220 0.40 -17.53 -15.25
CA ALA A 220 -0.53 -16.67 -14.52
C ALA A 220 -0.75 -15.37 -15.30
N ARG A 221 -2.02 -15.01 -15.51
CA ARG A 221 -2.38 -13.80 -16.25
C ARG A 221 -1.94 -12.57 -15.44
N PRO A 222 -1.22 -11.60 -16.04
CA PRO A 222 -0.81 -10.39 -15.33
C PRO A 222 -2.01 -9.67 -14.72
N SER A 223 -1.88 -9.25 -13.46
CA SER A 223 -2.90 -8.43 -12.80
C SER A 223 -2.88 -7.00 -13.35
N ALA A 224 -3.92 -6.20 -13.06
CA ALA A 224 -3.97 -4.79 -13.43
C ALA A 224 -2.74 -4.00 -12.91
N ILE A 225 -2.23 -4.38 -11.74
CA ILE A 225 -1.02 -3.79 -11.15
C ILE A 225 0.21 -4.15 -11.98
N ASP A 226 0.35 -5.43 -12.36
CA ASP A 226 1.49 -5.88 -13.17
C ASP A 226 1.49 -5.17 -14.53
N ILE A 227 0.32 -4.94 -15.15
CA ILE A 227 0.19 -4.19 -16.41
C ILE A 227 0.64 -2.73 -16.26
N GLU A 228 0.23 -2.05 -15.19
CA GLU A 228 0.63 -0.66 -14.92
C GLU A 228 2.14 -0.54 -14.65
N VAL A 229 2.73 -1.51 -13.92
CA VAL A 229 4.18 -1.59 -13.73
C VAL A 229 4.91 -1.73 -15.07
N GLY A 230 4.42 -2.60 -15.96
CA GLY A 230 4.96 -2.75 -17.32
C GLY A 230 4.88 -1.47 -18.14
N ARG A 231 3.77 -0.72 -18.02
CA ARG A 231 3.58 0.57 -18.70
C ARG A 231 4.60 1.63 -18.32
N ARG A 232 5.13 1.56 -17.10
CA ARG A 232 6.16 2.48 -16.58
C ARG A 232 7.59 1.96 -16.75
N GLY A 233 7.77 0.90 -17.55
CA GLY A 233 9.08 0.30 -17.82
C GLY A 233 9.59 -0.58 -16.68
N GLY A 234 8.76 -0.92 -15.69
CA GLY A 234 9.08 -1.92 -14.69
C GLY A 234 8.84 -3.34 -15.21
N SER A 235 9.43 -4.35 -14.55
CA SER A 235 9.13 -5.75 -14.81
C SER A 235 8.58 -6.46 -13.57
N THR A 236 7.72 -7.44 -13.78
CA THR A 236 7.18 -8.32 -12.73
C THR A 236 7.26 -9.77 -13.19
N ILE A 237 7.26 -10.71 -12.24
CA ILE A 237 7.26 -12.15 -12.55
C ILE A 237 6.07 -12.52 -13.45
N ALA A 238 4.91 -11.90 -13.24
CA ALA A 238 3.72 -12.15 -14.06
C ALA A 238 3.90 -11.64 -15.50
N LEU A 239 4.56 -10.49 -15.70
CA LEU A 239 4.92 -9.98 -17.03
C LEU A 239 5.99 -10.83 -17.70
N ASP A 240 7.04 -11.22 -16.96
CA ASP A 240 8.16 -12.04 -17.48
C ASP A 240 7.75 -13.48 -17.77
N ALA A 241 6.78 -14.02 -17.03
CA ALA A 241 6.25 -15.36 -17.23
C ALA A 241 5.14 -15.41 -18.29
N THR A 242 4.78 -14.28 -18.92
CA THR A 242 3.78 -14.32 -20.01
C THR A 242 4.24 -15.20 -21.15
N ALA A 243 3.28 -15.85 -21.83
CA ALA A 243 3.57 -16.69 -22.99
C ALA A 243 4.35 -15.93 -24.08
N GLU A 244 4.10 -14.64 -24.26
CA GLU A 244 4.81 -13.78 -25.20
C GLU A 244 6.27 -13.53 -24.79
N ALA A 245 6.53 -13.27 -23.51
CA ALA A 245 7.89 -13.10 -22.98
C ALA A 245 8.69 -14.41 -23.10
N MET A 246 8.07 -15.55 -22.76
CA MET A 246 8.71 -16.87 -22.94
C MET A 246 8.95 -17.21 -24.41
N GLN A 247 8.01 -16.89 -25.31
CA GLN A 247 8.18 -17.09 -26.75
C GLN A 247 9.29 -16.19 -27.31
N ARG A 248 9.43 -14.95 -26.80
CA ARG A 248 10.53 -14.06 -27.16
C ARG A 248 11.88 -14.62 -26.71
N ALA A 249 11.97 -15.11 -25.48
CA ALA A 249 13.17 -15.78 -24.97
C ALA A 249 13.50 -17.06 -25.74
N LYS A 250 12.49 -17.76 -26.28
CA LYS A 250 12.67 -18.93 -27.14
C LYS A 250 13.10 -18.57 -28.57
N LYS A 251 12.68 -17.41 -29.08
CA LYS A 251 13.04 -16.91 -30.43
C LYS A 251 14.47 -16.39 -30.50
N ASP A 252 14.94 -15.73 -29.44
CA ASP A 252 16.32 -15.26 -29.31
C ASP A 252 17.00 -15.95 -28.11
N PRO A 253 17.37 -17.24 -28.25
CA PRO A 253 18.20 -17.86 -27.24
C PRO A 253 19.57 -17.16 -27.18
N PRO A 254 20.21 -17.10 -26.00
CA PRO A 254 21.59 -16.62 -25.90
C PRO A 254 22.47 -17.41 -26.87
N LYS A 255 23.29 -16.72 -27.68
CA LYS A 255 24.08 -17.40 -28.73
C LYS A 255 25.07 -18.40 -28.15
N ASN A 256 25.52 -18.19 -26.92
CA ASN A 256 26.30 -19.14 -26.14
C ASN A 256 26.14 -18.88 -24.62
N LEU A 257 26.60 -19.84 -23.80
CA LEU A 257 26.54 -19.75 -22.33
C LEU A 257 27.38 -18.58 -21.77
N THR A 258 28.48 -18.23 -22.42
CA THR A 258 29.39 -17.16 -22.00
C THR A 258 28.69 -15.79 -22.06
N GLU A 259 28.03 -15.48 -23.18
CA GLU A 259 27.25 -14.25 -23.34
C GLU A 259 26.12 -14.16 -22.31
N ARG A 260 25.49 -15.29 -21.97
CA ARG A 260 24.46 -15.35 -20.93
C ARG A 260 25.02 -15.04 -19.54
N ILE A 261 26.20 -15.57 -19.21
CA ILE A 261 26.89 -15.30 -17.94
C ILE A 261 27.26 -13.82 -17.84
N GLU A 262 27.80 -13.24 -18.91
CA GLU A 262 28.15 -11.82 -18.96
C GLU A 262 26.93 -10.91 -18.82
N GLN A 263 25.83 -11.25 -19.50
CA GLN A 263 24.56 -10.54 -19.37
C GLN A 263 24.05 -10.57 -17.93
N LEU A 264 23.97 -11.76 -17.32
CA LEU A 264 23.51 -11.91 -15.94
C LEU A 264 24.44 -11.22 -14.94
N THR A 265 25.75 -11.15 -15.22
CA THR A 265 26.72 -10.44 -14.39
C THR A 265 26.46 -8.94 -14.42
N ARG A 266 26.19 -8.36 -15.60
CA ARG A 266 25.81 -6.95 -15.74
C ARG A 266 24.49 -6.63 -15.06
N GLU A 267 23.47 -7.47 -15.27
CA GLU A 267 22.15 -7.32 -14.64
C GLU A 267 22.26 -7.39 -13.11
N ASN A 268 23.01 -8.35 -12.57
CA ASN A 268 23.26 -8.44 -11.13
C ASN A 268 24.02 -7.23 -10.58
N GLY A 269 24.99 -6.69 -11.34
CA GLY A 269 25.69 -5.45 -10.98
C GLY A 269 24.73 -4.27 -10.87
N ALA A 270 23.86 -4.08 -11.86
CA ALA A 270 22.83 -3.04 -11.85
C ALA A 270 21.85 -3.20 -10.68
N LEU A 271 21.41 -4.44 -10.41
CA LEU A 271 20.52 -4.73 -9.29
C LEU A 271 21.18 -4.43 -7.93
N ARG A 272 22.48 -4.71 -7.77
CA ARG A 272 23.21 -4.37 -6.54
C ARG A 272 23.26 -2.86 -6.30
N LEU A 273 23.55 -2.08 -7.35
CA LEU A 273 23.55 -0.61 -7.27
C LEU A 273 22.16 -0.07 -6.90
N GLN A 274 21.11 -0.63 -7.49
CA GLN A 274 19.73 -0.26 -7.16
C GLN A 274 19.39 -0.60 -5.70
N LEU A 275 19.84 -1.76 -5.21
CA LEU A 275 19.64 -2.19 -3.83
C LEU A 275 20.35 -1.27 -2.84
N GLU A 276 21.59 -0.89 -3.14
CA GLU A 276 22.38 0.06 -2.37
C GLU A 276 21.72 1.45 -2.33
N TYR A 277 21.22 1.94 -3.48
CA TYR A 277 20.45 3.18 -3.55
C TYR A 277 19.23 3.14 -2.63
N HIS A 278 18.42 2.07 -2.69
CA HIS A 278 17.25 1.93 -1.83
C HIS A 278 17.58 1.83 -0.35
N GLN A 279 18.67 1.13 0.00
CA GLN A 279 19.15 1.07 1.39
C GLN A 279 19.57 2.46 1.89
N LYS A 280 20.28 3.23 1.05
CA LYS A 280 20.73 4.59 1.39
C LYS A 280 19.58 5.56 1.63
N ILE A 281 18.51 5.50 0.82
CA ILE A 281 17.36 6.41 0.97
C ILE A 281 16.36 5.95 2.04
N ARG A 282 16.46 4.70 2.52
CA ARG A 282 15.52 4.14 3.51
C ARG A 282 15.50 4.95 4.81
N GLY A 283 16.68 5.32 5.32
CA GLY A 283 16.79 6.14 6.54
C GLY A 283 16.08 7.49 6.41
N PRO A 284 16.43 8.31 5.40
CA PRO A 284 15.73 9.57 5.11
C PRO A 284 14.21 9.43 4.93
N ILE A 285 13.75 8.37 4.25
CA ILE A 285 12.31 8.13 4.05
C ILE A 285 11.62 7.81 5.39
N CYS A 286 12.23 6.99 6.24
CA CYS A 286 11.71 6.72 7.57
C CYS A 286 11.63 7.99 8.43
N GLN A 287 12.67 8.83 8.40
CA GLN A 287 12.67 10.11 9.12
C GLN A 287 11.53 11.03 8.62
N LEU A 288 11.38 11.18 7.30
CA LEU A 288 10.33 12.01 6.73
C LEU A 288 8.92 11.53 7.14
N ARG A 289 8.71 10.20 7.18
CA ARG A 289 7.45 9.61 7.65
C ARG A 289 7.20 9.96 9.11
N ASP A 290 8.21 9.84 9.96
CA ASP A 290 8.08 10.10 11.39
C ASP A 290 7.82 11.60 11.65
N ASP A 291 8.49 12.49 10.91
CA ASP A 291 8.26 13.94 10.96
C ASP A 291 6.84 14.31 10.50
N ALA A 292 6.35 13.67 9.43
CA ALA A 292 4.99 13.87 8.93
C ALA A 292 3.95 13.39 9.95
N GLN A 293 4.17 12.22 10.57
CA GLN A 293 3.29 11.72 11.63
C GLN A 293 3.25 12.67 12.82
N PHE A 294 4.42 13.16 13.27
CA PHE A 294 4.50 14.15 14.33
C PHE A 294 3.72 15.43 14.02
N ALA A 295 3.80 15.92 12.78
CA ALA A 295 3.04 17.09 12.34
C ALA A 295 1.52 16.83 12.36
N VAL A 296 1.08 15.67 11.87
CA VAL A 296 -0.33 15.27 11.89
C VAL A 296 -0.85 15.20 13.33
N ASP A 297 -0.10 14.57 14.24
CA ASP A 297 -0.49 14.44 15.65
C ASP A 297 -0.56 15.82 16.33
N LYS A 298 0.38 16.72 16.02
CA LYS A 298 0.40 18.07 16.58
C LYS A 298 -0.79 18.90 16.11
N ILE A 299 -1.13 18.83 14.82
CA ILE A 299 -2.30 19.52 14.26
C ILE A 299 -3.60 18.91 14.81
N GLY A 300 -3.69 17.58 14.87
CA GLY A 300 -4.85 16.89 15.45
C GLY A 300 -5.11 17.30 16.90
N ASN A 301 -4.06 17.34 17.72
CA ASN A 301 -4.16 17.80 19.10
C ASN A 301 -4.54 19.28 19.23
N ALA A 302 -4.06 20.14 18.34
CA ALA A 302 -4.45 21.55 18.32
C ALA A 302 -5.93 21.72 17.97
N LEU A 303 -6.42 20.96 16.99
CA LEU A 303 -7.82 20.99 16.58
C LEU A 303 -8.76 20.54 17.71
N VAL A 304 -8.41 19.46 18.42
CA VAL A 304 -9.17 18.98 19.59
C VAL A 304 -9.23 20.03 20.70
N ARG A 305 -8.15 20.79 20.94
CA ARG A 305 -8.15 21.87 21.93
C ARG A 305 -9.02 23.04 21.49
N PHE A 306 -8.94 23.41 20.21
CA PHE A 306 -9.74 24.48 19.63
C PHE A 306 -11.23 24.18 19.74
N THR A 307 -11.68 22.98 19.36
CA THR A 307 -13.10 22.60 19.49
C THR A 307 -13.56 22.60 20.95
N ALA A 308 -12.71 22.16 21.88
CA ALA A 308 -13.01 22.21 23.31
C ALA A 308 -13.04 23.64 23.91
N GLU A 309 -12.41 24.62 23.28
CA GLU A 309 -12.52 26.03 23.64
C GLU A 309 -13.77 26.66 23.01
N GLU A 310 -14.10 26.30 21.78
CA GLU A 310 -15.34 26.71 21.09
C GLU A 310 -16.58 26.24 21.87
N ASP A 311 -16.62 24.97 22.29
CA ASP A 311 -17.71 24.41 23.09
C ASP A 311 -17.86 25.14 24.44
N ARG A 312 -16.74 25.48 25.09
CA ARG A 312 -16.74 26.25 26.35
C ARG A 312 -17.26 27.67 26.15
N ALA A 313 -16.81 28.35 25.10
CA ALA A 313 -17.28 29.70 24.78
C ALA A 313 -18.78 29.72 24.45
N ALA A 314 -19.29 28.69 23.75
CA ALA A 314 -20.71 28.54 23.50
C ALA A 314 -21.51 28.33 24.79
N GLN A 315 -20.99 27.52 25.71
CA GLN A 315 -21.60 27.29 27.03
C GLN A 315 -21.62 28.58 27.87
N ASP A 316 -20.49 29.30 27.96
CA ASP A 316 -20.38 30.57 28.69
C ASP A 316 -21.38 31.62 28.15
N LEU A 317 -21.55 31.69 26.83
CA LEU A 317 -22.52 32.57 26.18
C LEU A 317 -23.95 32.21 26.57
N GLN A 318 -24.28 30.91 26.58
CA GLN A 318 -25.61 30.44 26.96
C GLN A 318 -25.92 30.73 28.44
N GLU A 319 -24.96 30.50 29.33
CA GLU A 319 -25.09 30.85 30.76
C GLU A 319 -25.30 32.35 30.96
N ALA A 320 -24.56 33.20 30.22
CA ALA A 320 -24.72 34.65 30.26
C ALA A 320 -26.11 35.11 29.76
N MET A 321 -26.66 34.45 28.73
CA MET A 321 -28.01 34.72 28.24
C MET A 321 -29.09 34.32 29.26
N GLU A 322 -28.91 33.21 29.97
CA GLU A 322 -29.85 32.76 31.01
C GLU A 322 -29.81 33.63 32.26
N ALA A 323 -28.64 34.16 32.63
CA ALA A 323 -28.45 35.05 33.77
C ALA A 323 -28.99 36.48 33.54
N ALA A 324 -29.28 36.87 32.30
CA ALA A 324 -29.77 38.20 31.99
C ALA A 324 -31.19 38.40 32.56
N PRO A 325 -31.44 39.47 33.36
CA PRO A 325 -32.73 39.69 33.99
C PRO A 325 -33.80 39.93 32.92
N ARG A 326 -34.82 39.05 32.91
CA ARG A 326 -36.01 39.18 32.07
C ARG A 326 -36.76 40.44 32.48
N ARG A 327 -36.57 41.53 31.72
CA ARG A 327 -37.36 42.76 31.81
C ARG A 327 -38.65 42.60 31.03
#